data_AF-E8N4W4-F1
#
_entry.id   AF-E8N4W4-F1
#
_cell.length_a   1.000
_cell.length_b   1.000
_cell.length_c   1.000
_cell.angle_alpha   90.00
_cell.angle_beta   90.00
_cell.angle_gamma   90.00
#
_symmetry.space_group_name_H-M   'P 1'
#
loop_
_entity.id
_entity.type
_entity.pdbx_description
1 polymer ?
#
loop_
_entity_poly.entity_id
_entity_poly.type
_entity_poly.pdbx_seq_one_letter_code
_entity_poly.pdbx_strand_id
1 'polypeptide(L)'
;MPKYGSYQSERDREEREQRRQIHPIWRGVGFAFLVLIPLLSYAAAEVFISWNTKSNQFPWPYDLMARPGNFLYNGDPWLYYKAILTLAFMLVLYALFTFVTFLLNSAFAPPRYGPYDVPPIKGRVRKRAR
;
A
#
# COMPACT_ATOMS: atom_id res chain seq x y z
N MET A 1 -13.73 -2.00 -43.80
CA MET A 1 -13.31 -2.19 -42.40
C MET A 1 -12.92 -3.65 -42.18
N PRO A 2 -11.77 -3.97 -41.58
CA PRO A 2 -11.39 -5.37 -41.37
C PRO A 2 -12.23 -5.95 -40.24
N LYS A 3 -13.03 -6.97 -40.57
CA LYS A 3 -14.00 -7.65 -39.69
C LYS A 3 -13.36 -8.37 -38.48
N TYR A 4 -12.02 -8.46 -38.45
CA TYR A 4 -11.24 -9.13 -37.41
C TYR A 4 -10.49 -8.19 -36.46
N GLY A 5 -10.55 -6.86 -36.68
CA GLY A 5 -9.84 -5.90 -35.82
C GLY A 5 -10.40 -5.78 -34.40
N SER A 6 -11.69 -6.09 -34.20
CA SER A 6 -12.34 -6.10 -32.88
C SER A 6 -11.82 -7.24 -32.00
N TYR A 7 -11.73 -8.46 -32.55
CA TYR A 7 -11.24 -9.65 -31.84
C TYR A 7 -9.79 -9.52 -31.35
N GLN A 8 -8.94 -8.84 -32.13
CA GLN A 8 -7.55 -8.63 -31.75
C GLN A 8 -7.42 -7.63 -30.59
N SER A 9 -8.30 -6.61 -30.56
CA SER A 9 -8.34 -5.64 -29.45
C SER A 9 -8.89 -6.22 -28.14
N GLU A 10 -9.79 -7.21 -28.23
CA GLU A 10 -10.35 -7.90 -27.06
C GLU A 10 -9.32 -8.87 -26.45
N ARG A 11 -8.62 -9.66 -27.28
CA ARG A 11 -7.54 -10.55 -26.80
C ARG A 11 -6.40 -9.81 -26.12
N ASP A 12 -5.95 -8.68 -26.69
CA ASP A 12 -4.91 -7.85 -26.08
C ASP A 12 -5.33 -7.25 -24.73
N ARG A 13 -6.64 -7.04 -24.52
CA ARG A 13 -7.20 -6.58 -23.23
C ARG A 13 -7.28 -7.73 -22.23
N GLU A 14 -7.78 -8.89 -22.64
CA GLU A 14 -7.87 -10.09 -21.81
C GLU A 14 -6.49 -10.56 -21.33
N GLU A 15 -5.46 -10.55 -22.19
CA GLU A 15 -4.09 -10.90 -21.79
C GLU A 15 -3.48 -9.90 -20.81
N ARG A 16 -3.77 -8.60 -20.97
CA ARG A 16 -3.36 -7.57 -20.01
C ARG A 16 -4.06 -7.74 -18.67
N GLU A 17 -5.33 -8.11 -18.67
CA GLU A 17 -6.12 -8.37 -17.47
C GLU A 17 -5.65 -9.62 -16.74
N GLN A 18 -5.33 -10.69 -17.45
CA GLN A 18 -4.72 -11.90 -16.87
C GLN A 18 -3.34 -11.63 -16.27
N ARG A 19 -2.48 -10.85 -16.95
CA ARG A 19 -1.17 -10.42 -16.40
C ARG A 19 -1.30 -9.48 -15.20
N ARG A 20 -2.46 -8.83 -15.01
CA ARG A 20 -2.76 -7.95 -13.86
C ARG A 20 -3.33 -8.69 -12.65
N GLN A 21 -3.61 -9.99 -12.77
CA GLN A 21 -4.10 -10.78 -11.65
C GLN A 21 -3.00 -10.87 -10.59
N ILE A 22 -3.21 -10.15 -9.49
CA ILE A 22 -2.31 -10.16 -8.33
C ILE A 22 -2.32 -11.59 -7.76
N HIS A 23 -1.13 -12.18 -7.61
CA HIS A 23 -0.99 -13.55 -7.09
C HIS A 23 -1.73 -13.68 -5.74
N PRO A 24 -2.50 -14.76 -5.51
CA PRO A 24 -3.33 -14.89 -4.31
C PRO A 24 -2.57 -14.75 -2.99
N ILE A 25 -1.29 -15.15 -2.95
CA ILE A 25 -0.39 -14.99 -1.80
C ILE A 25 -0.23 -13.50 -1.43
N TRP A 26 -0.03 -12.63 -2.42
CA TRP A 26 0.10 -11.19 -2.19
C TRP A 26 -1.19 -10.55 -1.67
N ARG A 27 -2.36 -11.12 -1.97
CA ARG A 27 -3.64 -10.71 -1.38
C ARG A 27 -3.71 -11.07 0.11
N GLY A 28 -3.20 -12.25 0.49
CA GLY A 28 -3.12 -12.70 1.88
C GLY A 28 -2.18 -11.86 2.74
N VAL A 29 -1.01 -11.48 2.21
CA VAL A 29 -0.06 -10.60 2.92
C VAL A 29 -0.69 -9.23 3.20
N GLY A 30 -1.39 -8.65 2.22
CA GLY A 30 -2.11 -7.38 2.42
C GLY A 30 -3.17 -7.47 3.52
N PHE A 31 -3.90 -8.59 3.58
CA PHE A 31 -4.88 -8.82 4.66
C PHE A 31 -4.22 -8.95 6.04
N ALA A 32 -3.09 -9.64 6.14
CA ALA A 32 -2.33 -9.71 7.39
C ALA A 32 -1.88 -8.31 7.86
N PHE A 33 -1.39 -7.48 6.94
CA PHE A 33 -0.97 -6.10 7.24
C PHE A 33 -2.14 -5.21 7.69
N LEU A 34 -3.35 -5.45 7.20
CA LEU A 34 -4.54 -4.70 7.64
C LEU A 34 -4.78 -4.81 9.15
N VAL A 35 -4.46 -5.94 9.75
CA VAL A 35 -4.58 -6.16 11.21
C VAL A 35 -3.28 -5.81 11.94
N LEU A 36 -2.15 -6.22 11.37
CA LEU A 36 -0.84 -6.10 12.03
C LEU A 36 -0.36 -4.65 12.13
N ILE A 37 -0.57 -3.82 11.10
CA ILE A 37 -0.18 -2.40 11.11
C ILE A 37 -0.91 -1.61 12.21
N PRO A 38 -2.25 -1.62 12.33
CA PRO A 38 -2.93 -0.92 13.42
C PRO A 38 -2.45 -1.32 14.80
N LEU A 39 -2.27 -2.63 15.01
CA LEU A 39 -1.85 -3.17 16.29
C LEU A 39 -0.46 -2.68 16.68
N LEU A 40 0.52 -2.79 15.76
CA LEU A 40 1.88 -2.32 16.01
C LEU A 40 1.95 -0.80 16.15
N SER A 41 1.16 -0.06 15.37
CA SER A 41 1.14 1.41 15.42
C SER A 41 0.62 1.92 16.74
N TYR A 42 -0.40 1.25 17.32
CA TYR A 42 -0.90 1.57 18.64
C TYR A 42 0.13 1.30 19.74
N ALA A 43 0.77 0.13 19.70
CA ALA A 43 1.83 -0.19 20.64
C ALA A 43 3.00 0.81 20.55
N ALA A 44 3.39 1.20 19.34
CA ALA A 44 4.43 2.20 19.10
C ALA A 44 4.05 3.58 19.66
N ALA A 45 2.79 4.00 19.51
CA ALA A 45 2.30 5.27 20.06
C ALA A 45 2.38 5.31 21.59
N GLU A 46 1.98 4.23 22.28
CA GLU A 46 2.07 4.14 23.75
C GLU A 46 3.54 4.19 24.23
N VAL A 47 4.43 3.47 23.56
CA VAL A 47 5.86 3.49 23.86
C VAL A 47 6.42 4.90 23.64
N PHE A 48 6.07 5.56 22.54
CA PHE A 48 6.53 6.91 22.24
C PHE A 48 6.05 7.94 23.28
N ILE A 49 4.78 7.90 23.67
CA ILE A 49 4.23 8.80 24.70
C ILE A 49 4.93 8.56 26.04
N SER A 50 5.08 7.30 26.45
CA SER A 50 5.74 6.96 27.72
C SER A 50 7.22 7.36 27.73
N TRP A 51 7.92 7.21 26.61
CA TRP A 51 9.29 7.66 26.45
C TRP A 51 9.40 9.19 26.54
N ASN A 52 8.57 9.92 25.79
CA ASN A 52 8.61 11.38 25.78
C ASN A 52 8.17 11.98 27.13
N THR A 53 7.29 11.32 27.86
CA THR A 53 6.88 11.75 29.21
C THR A 53 8.04 11.64 30.22
N LYS A 54 8.94 10.66 30.04
CA LYS A 54 10.11 10.49 30.90
C LYS A 54 11.27 11.40 30.49
N SER A 55 11.49 11.56 29.18
CA SER A 55 12.63 12.30 28.64
C SER A 55 12.35 13.79 28.42
N ASN A 56 11.07 14.18 28.43
CA ASN A 56 10.54 15.53 28.22
C ASN A 56 11.18 16.26 27.03
N GLN A 57 11.49 15.51 25.97
CA GLN A 57 12.20 16.05 24.79
C GLN A 57 11.30 16.94 23.94
N PHE A 58 10.00 16.62 23.89
CA PHE A 58 9.01 17.38 23.12
C PHE A 58 7.90 17.92 24.04
N PRO A 59 7.61 19.24 24.00
CA PRO A 59 6.50 19.80 24.75
C PRO A 59 5.16 19.38 24.16
N TRP A 60 4.24 18.94 25.02
CA TRP A 60 2.89 18.56 24.62
C TRP A 60 1.98 19.79 24.53
N PRO A 61 1.40 20.12 23.36
CA PRO A 61 0.44 21.22 23.26
C PRO A 61 -0.85 20.93 24.05
N TYR A 62 -1.18 21.79 25.01
CA TYR A 62 -2.34 21.59 25.89
C TYR A 62 -3.71 21.51 25.20
N ASP A 63 -3.80 21.93 23.94
CA ASP A 63 -5.02 21.91 23.14
C ASP A 63 -5.39 20.51 22.65
N LEU A 64 -4.40 19.63 22.48
CA LEU A 64 -4.60 18.24 22.06
C LEU A 64 -4.88 17.30 23.24
N MET A 65 -4.92 17.79 24.49
CA MET A 65 -5.30 16.97 25.63
C MET A 65 -6.82 16.77 25.64
N ALA A 66 -7.26 15.52 25.76
CA ALA A 66 -8.68 15.22 25.84
C ALA A 66 -9.25 15.70 27.18
N ARG A 67 -10.35 16.46 27.13
CA ARG A 67 -11.01 17.04 28.30
C ARG A 67 -12.45 16.55 28.44
N PRO A 68 -12.98 16.50 29.68
CA PRO A 68 -14.41 16.29 29.91
C PRO A 68 -15.22 17.31 29.11
N GLY A 69 -16.12 16.83 28.25
CA GLY A 69 -16.89 17.66 27.31
C GLY A 69 -16.54 17.46 25.84
N ASN A 70 -15.40 16.83 25.52
CA ASN A 70 -15.06 16.49 24.14
C ASN A 70 -15.75 15.19 23.69
N PHE A 71 -16.17 15.10 22.42
CA PHE A 71 -16.97 14.00 21.88
C PHE A 71 -16.36 12.60 22.09
N LEU A 72 -15.03 12.48 22.03
CA LEU A 72 -14.32 11.21 22.15
C LEU A 72 -13.76 10.96 23.56
N TYR A 73 -14.02 11.84 24.53
CA TYR A 73 -13.42 11.71 25.87
C TYR A 73 -13.93 10.46 26.60
N ASN A 74 -13.01 9.57 26.97
CA ASN A 74 -13.30 8.33 27.68
C ASN A 74 -12.45 8.18 28.97
N GLY A 75 -12.17 9.29 29.65
CA GLY A 75 -11.36 9.29 30.88
C GLY A 75 -9.84 9.22 30.67
N ASP A 76 -9.35 9.00 29.45
CA ASP A 76 -7.92 9.08 29.10
C ASP A 76 -7.58 10.45 28.49
N PRO A 77 -6.79 11.30 29.18
CA PRO A 77 -6.36 12.60 28.65
C PRO A 77 -5.49 12.51 27.40
N TRP A 78 -4.81 11.37 27.17
CA TRP A 78 -3.86 11.19 26.07
C TRP A 78 -4.49 10.65 24.80
N LEU A 79 -5.81 10.48 24.76
CA LEU A 79 -6.52 9.80 23.69
C LEU A 79 -6.22 10.38 22.30
N TYR A 80 -6.26 11.72 22.15
CA TYR A 80 -5.98 12.35 20.86
C TYR A 80 -4.54 12.19 20.42
N TYR A 81 -3.59 12.25 21.36
CA TYR A 81 -2.19 11.97 21.07
C TYR A 81 -1.99 10.55 20.58
N LYS A 82 -2.60 9.57 21.26
CA LYS A 82 -2.57 8.17 20.84
C LYS A 82 -3.14 8.04 19.44
N ALA A 83 -4.29 8.63 19.14
CA ALA A 83 -4.93 8.55 17.82
C ALA A 83 -4.11 9.22 16.70
N ILE A 84 -3.50 10.38 16.95
CA ILE A 84 -2.67 11.07 15.96
C ILE A 84 -1.37 10.30 15.71
N LEU A 85 -0.71 9.84 16.79
CA LEU A 85 0.52 9.08 16.68
C LEU A 85 0.30 7.70 16.08
N THR A 86 -0.79 7.01 16.41
CA THR A 86 -1.12 5.74 15.75
C THR A 86 -1.27 5.94 14.25
N LEU A 87 -2.01 6.97 13.82
CA LEU A 87 -2.19 7.26 12.40
C LEU A 87 -0.86 7.61 11.71
N ALA A 88 0.00 8.39 12.37
CA ALA A 88 1.32 8.71 11.87
C ALA A 88 2.20 7.45 11.72
N PHE A 89 2.25 6.60 12.75
CA PHE A 89 3.00 5.34 12.69
C PHE A 89 2.42 4.35 11.69
N MET A 90 1.09 4.29 11.52
CA MET A 90 0.45 3.48 10.48
C MET A 90 0.96 3.87 9.10
N LEU A 91 1.02 5.17 8.81
CA LEU A 91 1.50 5.68 7.52
C LEU A 91 2.98 5.31 7.32
N VAL A 92 3.82 5.51 8.34
CA VAL A 92 5.25 5.18 8.27
C VAL A 92 5.47 3.68 8.08
N LEU A 93 4.79 2.82 8.86
CA LEU A 93 4.90 1.37 8.74
C LEU A 93 4.36 0.88 7.39
N TYR A 94 3.24 1.43 6.93
CA TYR A 94 2.70 1.09 5.62
C TYR A 94 3.68 1.45 4.49
N ALA A 95 4.28 2.64 4.54
CA ALA A 95 5.29 3.05 3.58
C ALA A 95 6.52 2.13 3.64
N LEU A 96 6.98 1.78 4.84
CA LEU A 96 8.10 0.85 5.05
C LEU A 96 7.81 -0.54 4.46
N PHE A 97 6.67 -1.15 4.80
CA PHE A 97 6.31 -2.48 4.29
C PHE A 97 6.10 -2.49 2.78
N THR A 98 5.51 -1.42 2.23
CA THR A 98 5.35 -1.25 0.78
C THR A 98 6.70 -1.13 0.09
N PHE A 99 7.63 -0.37 0.68
CA PHE A 99 8.99 -0.24 0.18
C PHE A 99 9.75 -1.57 0.20
N VAL A 100 9.66 -2.33 1.29
CA VAL A 100 10.25 -3.68 1.37
C VAL A 100 9.64 -4.60 0.33
N THR A 101 8.31 -4.58 0.16
CA THR A 101 7.61 -5.37 -0.85
C THR A 101 8.04 -5.01 -2.27
N PHE A 102 8.26 -3.72 -2.54
CA PHE A 102 8.79 -3.25 -3.81
C PHE A 102 10.21 -3.80 -4.06
N LEU A 103 11.09 -3.75 -3.06
CA LEU A 103 12.44 -4.30 -3.19
C LEU A 103 12.43 -5.82 -3.45
N LEU A 104 11.60 -6.57 -2.72
CA LEU A 104 11.46 -8.01 -2.90
C LEU A 104 10.93 -8.35 -4.31
N ASN A 105 9.89 -7.65 -4.76
CA ASN A 105 9.38 -7.84 -6.11
C ASN A 105 10.41 -7.44 -7.17
N SER A 106 11.20 -6.38 -6.95
CA SER A 106 12.25 -5.99 -7.89
C SER A 106 13.37 -7.03 -7.98
N ALA A 107 13.71 -7.69 -6.87
CA ALA A 107 14.80 -8.68 -6.84
C ALA A 107 14.37 -10.06 -7.35
N PHE A 108 13.13 -10.48 -7.04
CA PHE A 108 12.64 -11.84 -7.29
C PHE A 108 11.57 -11.91 -8.39
N ALA A 109 11.24 -10.81 -9.07
CA ALA A 109 10.27 -10.85 -10.16
C ALA A 109 10.75 -11.74 -11.32
N PRO A 110 9.89 -12.60 -11.87
CA PRO A 110 10.20 -13.36 -13.07
C PRO A 110 10.42 -12.44 -14.27
N PRO A 111 11.22 -12.86 -15.27
CA PRO A 111 11.40 -12.11 -16.50
C PRO A 111 10.04 -11.91 -17.20
N ARG A 112 9.85 -10.73 -17.82
CA ARG A 112 8.59 -10.33 -18.46
C ARG A 112 8.13 -11.25 -19.60
N TYR A 113 9.05 -11.99 -20.21
CA TYR A 113 8.79 -12.89 -21.33
C TYR A 113 9.21 -14.29 -20.92
N GLY A 114 8.33 -15.26 -21.16
CA GLY A 114 8.67 -16.68 -21.06
C GLY A 114 9.54 -17.12 -22.24
N PRO A 115 10.07 -18.36 -22.20
CA PRO A 115 10.94 -18.89 -23.26
C PRO A 115 10.31 -18.92 -24.66
N TYR A 116 8.98 -18.98 -24.73
CA TYR A 116 8.21 -19.03 -25.96
C TYR A 116 7.50 -17.71 -26.31
N ASP A 117 7.60 -16.69 -25.46
CA ASP A 117 6.93 -15.40 -25.69
C ASP A 117 7.77 -14.53 -26.63
N VAL A 118 7.18 -14.14 -27.77
CA VAL A 118 7.78 -13.15 -28.66
C VAL A 118 7.48 -11.73 -28.19
N PRO A 119 8.47 -10.81 -28.16
CA PRO A 119 8.21 -9.42 -27.81
C PRO A 119 7.26 -8.79 -28.84
N PRO A 120 6.37 -7.89 -28.41
CA PRO A 120 5.41 -7.25 -29.31
C PRO A 120 6.15 -6.47 -30.41
N ILE A 121 5.73 -6.68 -31.66
CA ILE A 121 6.33 -6.04 -32.83
C ILE A 121 6.12 -4.53 -32.73
N LYS A 122 7.19 -3.77 -32.44
CA LYS A 122 7.16 -2.29 -32.29
C LYS A 122 7.08 -1.54 -33.64
N GLY A 123 6.50 -2.14 -34.67
CA GLY A 123 6.43 -1.58 -36.02
C GLY A 123 5.03 -1.13 -36.43
N ARG A 124 4.91 0.03 -37.08
CA ARG A 124 3.68 0.37 -37.82
C ARG A 124 3.53 -0.64 -38.97
N VAL A 125 2.53 -1.50 -38.89
CA VAL A 125 2.17 -2.39 -40.00
C VAL A 125 1.73 -1.52 -41.18
N ARG A 126 2.58 -1.38 -42.20
CA ARG A 126 2.27 -0.60 -43.40
C ARG A 126 1.21 -1.38 -44.18
N LYS A 127 -0.05 -0.93 -44.12
CA LYS A 127 -1.14 -1.52 -44.89
C LYS A 127 -0.78 -1.41 -46.38
N ARG A 128 -0.63 -2.55 -47.07
CA ARG A 128 -0.55 -2.54 -48.53
C ARG A 128 -1.91 -2.06 -49.06
N ALA A 129 -1.89 -0.96 -49.80
CA ALA A 129 -3.02 -0.56 -50.62
C ALA A 129 -3.24 -1.66 -51.68
N ARG A 130 -4.48 -2.12 -51.78
CA ARG A 130 -4.90 -3.07 -52.80
C ARG A 130 -5.34 -2.29 -54.03
#